data_AF-A0A971FVR2-F1
#
_entry.id   AF-A0A971FVR2-F1
#
_cell.length_a   1.000
_cell.length_b   1.000
_cell.length_c   1.000
_cell.angle_alpha   90.00
_cell.angle_beta   90.00
_cell.angle_gamma   90.00
#
_symmetry.space_group_name_H-M   'P 1'
#
loop_
_entity.id
_entity.type
_entity.pdbx_description
1 polymer ?
#
loop_
_entity_poly.entity_id
_entity_poly.type
_entity_poly.pdbx_seq_one_letter_code
_entity_poly.pdbx_strand_id
1 'polypeptide(L)'
;MAHHKSCLKRLRQNEKRRLHNRYYAKTMRNYLRDIRATKEKATAQEMFPKFQKMVDKLAKQNIIHWKKAANLKSGVAKMIAKLA
;
A
#
# COMPACT_ATOMS: atom_id res chain seq x y z
N MET A 1 -11.69 3.19 -30.89
CA MET A 1 -10.33 2.70 -30.55
C MET A 1 -9.39 3.89 -30.45
N ALA A 2 -8.21 3.77 -29.84
CA ALA A 2 -7.22 4.87 -29.90
C ALA A 2 -6.59 4.88 -31.30
N HIS A 3 -7.05 5.76 -32.20
CA HIS A 3 -6.62 5.74 -33.60
C HIS A 3 -5.31 6.53 -33.83
N HIS A 4 -4.96 7.47 -32.96
CA HIS A 4 -3.73 8.25 -33.07
C HIS A 4 -2.52 7.53 -32.45
N LYS A 5 -1.35 7.61 -33.11
CA LYS A 5 -0.10 6.94 -32.68
C LYS A 5 0.30 7.29 -31.24
N SER A 6 0.10 8.53 -30.82
CA SER A 6 0.39 8.97 -29.44
C SER A 6 -0.54 8.30 -28.41
N CYS A 7 -1.81 8.09 -28.75
CA CYS A 7 -2.79 7.45 -27.88
C CYS A 7 -2.46 5.95 -27.69
N LEU A 8 -2.08 5.25 -28.78
CA LEU A 8 -1.60 3.85 -28.70
C LEU A 8 -0.36 3.71 -27.81
N LYS A 9 0.57 4.69 -27.86
CA LYS A 9 1.73 4.73 -26.95
C LYS A 9 1.31 4.92 -25.50
N ARG A 10 0.34 5.81 -25.22
CA ARG A 10 -0.17 6.03 -23.87
C ARG A 10 -0.86 4.80 -23.29
N LEU A 11 -1.64 4.06 -24.09
CA LEU A 11 -2.27 2.80 -23.65
C LEU A 11 -1.22 1.79 -23.15
N ARG A 12 -0.18 1.52 -23.96
CA ARG A 12 0.91 0.61 -23.58
C ARG A 12 1.62 1.03 -22.29
N GLN A 13 1.89 2.34 -22.13
CA GLN A 13 2.50 2.88 -20.90
C GLN A 13 1.59 2.72 -19.68
N ASN A 14 0.30 2.98 -19.86
CA ASN A 14 -0.69 2.90 -18.78
C ASN A 14 -0.89 1.47 -18.31
N GLU A 15 -0.90 0.49 -19.20
CA GLU A 15 -1.02 -0.93 -18.83
C GLU A 15 0.16 -1.38 -17.95
N LYS A 16 1.39 -1.03 -18.34
CA LYS A 16 2.58 -1.33 -17.55
C LYS A 16 2.51 -0.69 -16.16
N ARG A 17 2.15 0.60 -16.08
CA ARG A 17 1.99 1.33 -14.81
C ARG A 17 0.85 0.75 -13.95
N ARG A 18 -0.28 0.40 -14.58
CA ARG A 18 -1.45 -0.20 -13.91
C ARG A 18 -1.08 -1.52 -13.26
N LEU A 19 -0.38 -2.41 -13.98
CA LEU A 19 0.05 -3.70 -13.47
C LEU A 19 1.00 -3.53 -12.27
N HIS A 20 2.02 -2.70 -12.43
CA HIS A 20 2.99 -2.38 -11.37
C HIS A 20 2.28 -1.84 -10.12
N ASN A 21 1.49 -0.77 -10.26
CA ASN A 21 0.82 -0.13 -9.13
C ASN A 21 -0.17 -1.07 -8.45
N ARG A 22 -0.90 -1.88 -9.24
CA ARG A 22 -1.84 -2.88 -8.70
C ARG A 22 -1.12 -3.91 -7.84
N TYR A 23 0.03 -4.42 -8.29
CA TYR A 23 0.81 -5.40 -7.56
C TYR A 23 1.23 -4.87 -6.19
N TYR A 24 1.96 -3.75 -6.15
CA TYR A 24 2.45 -3.20 -4.88
C TYR A 24 1.33 -2.74 -3.96
N ALA A 25 0.26 -2.13 -4.50
CA ALA A 25 -0.90 -1.75 -3.70
C ALA A 25 -1.67 -2.97 -3.16
N LYS A 26 -1.67 -4.11 -3.85
CA LYS A 26 -2.28 -5.36 -3.34
C LYS A 26 -1.43 -5.95 -2.22
N THR A 27 -0.11 -6.00 -2.39
CA THR A 27 0.81 -6.50 -1.36
C THR A 27 0.66 -5.74 -0.04
N MET A 28 0.61 -4.41 -0.09
CA MET A 28 0.40 -3.58 1.11
C MET A 28 -0.98 -3.81 1.76
N ARG A 29 -2.03 -4.00 0.96
CA ARG A 29 -3.38 -4.31 1.47
C ARG A 29 -3.46 -5.68 2.12
N ASN A 30 -2.79 -6.69 1.56
CA ASN A 30 -2.73 -8.02 2.15
C ASN A 30 -2.02 -7.96 3.50
N TYR A 31 -0.84 -7.32 3.57
CA TYR A 31 -0.11 -7.18 4.82
C TYR A 31 -0.90 -6.42 5.90
N LEU A 32 -1.65 -5.38 5.51
CA LEU A 32 -2.57 -4.68 6.41
C LEU A 32 -3.69 -5.59 6.93
N ARG A 33 -4.25 -6.44 6.07
CA ARG A 33 -5.28 -7.40 6.46
C ARG A 33 -4.71 -8.40 7.47
N ASP A 34 -3.49 -8.88 7.24
CA ASP A 34 -2.85 -9.87 8.08
C ASP A 34 -2.55 -9.27 9.47
N ILE A 35 -2.00 -8.05 9.55
CA ILE A 35 -1.83 -7.33 10.83
C ILE A 35 -3.16 -7.15 11.57
N ARG A 36 -4.24 -6.85 10.84
CA ARG A 36 -5.57 -6.68 11.45
C ARG A 36 -6.17 -7.98 11.97
N ALA A 37 -5.73 -9.12 11.44
CA ALA A 37 -6.17 -10.44 11.88
C ALA A 37 -5.39 -10.95 13.10
N THR A 38 -4.17 -10.45 13.30
CA THR A 38 -3.33 -10.78 14.47
C THR A 38 -3.98 -10.28 15.76
N LYS A 39 -4.13 -11.18 16.74
CA LYS A 39 -4.68 -10.87 18.08
C LYS A 39 -3.61 -10.64 19.14
N GLU A 40 -2.40 -11.14 18.91
CA GLU A 40 -1.26 -10.99 19.82
C GLU A 40 -0.54 -9.67 19.58
N LYS A 41 -0.27 -8.95 20.67
CA LYS A 41 0.35 -7.62 20.62
C LYS A 41 1.82 -7.65 20.21
N ALA A 42 2.58 -8.62 20.73
CA ALA A 42 4.01 -8.74 20.45
C ALA A 42 4.27 -8.98 18.96
N THR A 43 3.57 -9.93 18.36
CA THR A 43 3.69 -10.25 16.93
C THR A 43 3.23 -9.07 16.06
N ALA A 44 2.16 -8.36 16.44
CA ALA A 44 1.71 -7.18 15.72
C ALA A 44 2.74 -6.03 15.78
N GLN A 45 3.43 -5.85 16.91
CA GLN A 45 4.50 -4.85 17.07
C GLN A 45 5.72 -5.16 16.20
N GLU A 46 6.12 -6.43 16.10
CA GLU A 46 7.23 -6.85 15.23
C GLU A 46 6.91 -6.66 13.74
N MET A 47 5.66 -6.90 13.35
CA MET A 47 5.22 -6.72 11.96
C MET A 47 5.13 -5.25 11.54
N PHE A 48 5.00 -4.32 12.49
CA PHE A 48 4.68 -2.92 12.24
C PHE A 48 5.80 -2.12 11.54
N PRO A 49 7.10 -2.22 11.89
CA PRO A 49 8.17 -1.54 11.17
C PRO A 49 8.21 -1.91 9.67
N LYS A 50 7.97 -3.19 9.35
CA LYS A 50 7.91 -3.66 7.96
C LYS A 50 6.71 -3.08 7.20
N PHE A 51 5.57 -2.94 7.87
CA PHE A 51 4.40 -2.26 7.31
C PHE A 51 4.69 -0.79 7.01
N GLN A 52 5.28 -0.06 7.97
CA GLN A 52 5.61 1.36 7.80
C GLN A 52 6.52 1.58 6.59
N LYS A 53 7.60 0.80 6.47
CA LYS A 53 8.54 0.87 5.34
C LYS A 53 7.85 0.66 4.00
N MET A 54 6.91 -0.29 3.93
CA MET A 54 6.16 -0.58 2.69
C MET A 54 5.23 0.57 2.30
N VAL A 55 4.49 1.10 3.27
CA VAL A 55 3.54 2.22 3.06
C VAL A 55 4.28 3.49 2.62
N ASP A 56 5.40 3.80 3.26
CA ASP A 56 6.17 5.01 2.95
C ASP A 56 6.85 4.92 1.58
N LYS A 57 7.32 3.74 1.17
CA LYS A 57 7.84 3.52 -0.19
C LYS A 57 6.78 3.75 -1.26
N LEU A 58 5.57 3.26 -1.02
CA LEU A 58 4.43 3.44 -1.93
C LEU A 58 3.97 4.91 -2.00
N ALA A 59 4.05 5.64 -0.89
CA ALA A 59 3.78 7.07 -0.86
C ALA A 59 4.82 7.86 -1.65
N LYS A 60 6.11 7.56 -1.46
CA LYS A 60 7.22 8.15 -2.22
C LYS A 60 7.10 7.94 -3.72
N GLN A 61 6.59 6.78 -4.15
CA GLN A 61 6.34 6.47 -5.56
C GLN A 61 5.01 7.03 -6.11
N ASN A 62 4.28 7.84 -5.33
CA ASN A 62 2.98 8.40 -5.68
C ASN A 62 1.90 7.35 -6.04
N ILE A 63 2.05 6.12 -5.55
CA ILE A 63 1.04 5.06 -5.73
C ILE A 63 -0.11 5.25 -4.73
N ILE A 64 0.21 5.76 -3.53
CA ILE A 64 -0.77 6.20 -2.53
C ILE A 64 -0.45 7.63 -2.10
N HIS A 65 -1.50 8.40 -1.80
CA HIS A 65 -1.35 9.76 -1.30
C HIS A 65 -0.71 9.77 0.10
N TRP A 66 0.15 10.74 0.39
CA TRP A 66 0.85 10.86 1.66
C TRP A 66 -0.10 10.93 2.87
N LYS A 67 -1.23 11.64 2.75
CA LYS A 67 -2.28 11.65 3.79
C LYS A 67 -2.87 10.27 4.05
N LYS A 68 -3.07 9.46 3.01
CA LYS A 68 -3.59 8.10 3.14
C LYS A 68 -2.55 7.20 3.81
N ALA A 69 -1.28 7.33 3.46
CA ALA A 69 -0.18 6.64 4.13
C ALA A 69 -0.13 6.98 5.63
N ALA A 70 -0.22 8.27 5.99
CA ALA A 70 -0.26 8.73 7.38
C ALA A 70 -1.47 8.16 8.14
N ASN A 71 -2.66 8.21 7.55
CA ASN A 71 -3.89 7.66 8.16
C ASN A 71 -3.81 6.14 8.38
N LEU A 72 -3.19 5.40 7.46
CA LEU A 72 -3.02 3.96 7.61
C LEU A 72 -2.03 3.62 8.72
N LYS A 73 -0.90 4.34 8.80
CA LYS A 73 0.09 4.15 9.89
C LYS A 73 -0.51 4.47 11.24
N SER A 74 -1.22 5.59 11.38
CA SER A 74 -1.83 5.98 12.65
C SER A 74 -2.96 5.04 13.06
N GLY A 75 -3.79 4.59 12.12
CA GLY A 75 -4.87 3.62 12.40
C GLY A 75 -4.35 2.28 12.90
N VAL A 76 -3.27 1.76 12.31
CA VAL A 76 -2.64 0.51 12.76
C VAL A 76 -1.97 0.69 14.12
N ALA A 77 -1.24 1.80 14.33
CA ALA A 77 -0.62 2.08 15.62
C ALA A 77 -1.65 2.11 16.78
N LYS A 78 -2.79 2.77 16.56
CA LYS A 78 -3.90 2.82 17.52
C LYS A 78 -4.49 1.44 17.80
N MET A 79 -4.64 0.61 16.77
CA MET A 79 -5.11 -0.77 16.94
C MET A 79 -4.15 -1.58 17.81
N ILE A 80 -2.86 -1.54 17.52
CA ILE A 80 -1.83 -2.27 18.29
C ILE A 80 -1.79 -1.80 19.74
N ALA A 81 -1.92 -0.49 19.99
CA ALA A 81 -1.98 0.06 21.34
C ALA A 81 -3.22 -0.41 22.13
N LYS A 82 -4.34 -0.69 21.44
CA LYS A 82 -5.57 -1.20 22.05
C LYS A 82 -5.54 -2.71 22.30
N LEU A 83 -4.72 -3.47 21.58
CA LEU A 83 -4.52 -4.88 21.87
C LEU A 83 -3.87 -5.01 23.26
N ALA A 84 -4.42 -5.92 24.08
CA ALA A 84 -3.94 -6.20 25.43
C ALA A 84 -2.51 -6.73 25.38
#